data_AF-A0A3D4YN49-F1
#
_entry.id   AF-A0A3D4YN49-F1
#
_cell.length_a   1.000
_cell.length_b   1.000
_cell.length_c   1.000
_cell.angle_alpha   90.00
_cell.angle_beta   90.00
_cell.angle_gamma   90.00
#
_symmetry.space_group_name_H-M   'P 1'
#
loop_
_entity.id
_entity.type
_entity.pdbx_description
1 polymer ?
#
loop_
_entity_poly.entity_id
_entity_poly.type
_entity_poly.pdbx_seq_one_letter_code
_entity_poly.pdbx_strand_id
1 'polypeptide(L)'
;MKKLLRSMKLVAGALTVLALVTPGVARGQTAVVTGRVVSEQGQPLSGANVLLPELNISVSTNPAGVFTINVPAARVQGQRVVIRARAIGYQPGANPITLNAGSQTVDFNLKQDLTQLTAVVVTGVTAATQQIMVPFTVARLDSAQMPVTASNPIAQLQGKIPGATIVASSGRPGTAPSIVLRGPVSLDATGRSEEPLYLLDGVPLQGSLPDISPSDIEDIEVVKGAAAASLYGARAGAGVINITTKSGKNGPEGVRIGARTEIGASDLEKEFPLSKTTDLVLDPTGKLFCAKLVVGGSNCGRYIDWDQEVQRINNDGLDYSLPPQQFLGDLG
;
A
#
# COMPACT_ATOMS: atom_id res chain seq x y z
N MET A 1 -78.37 -41.91 -33.10
CA MET A 1 -77.06 -42.14 -33.78
C MET A 1 -76.48 -40.93 -34.55
N LYS A 2 -77.24 -39.92 -34.99
CA LYS A 2 -76.70 -38.76 -35.75
C LYS A 2 -75.88 -37.72 -34.96
N LYS A 3 -75.94 -37.69 -33.62
CA LYS A 3 -75.16 -36.74 -32.78
C LYS A 3 -73.72 -37.19 -32.49
N LEU A 4 -73.45 -38.50 -32.44
CA LEU A 4 -72.10 -39.05 -32.17
C LEU A 4 -71.14 -38.95 -33.38
N LEU A 5 -71.67 -38.94 -34.61
CA LEU A 5 -70.86 -38.77 -35.83
C LEU A 5 -70.41 -37.33 -36.07
N ARG A 6 -71.02 -36.33 -35.41
CA ARG A 6 -70.68 -34.90 -35.57
C ARG A 6 -69.56 -34.47 -34.63
N SER A 7 -69.48 -35.04 -33.42
CA SER A 7 -68.37 -34.82 -32.49
C SER A 7 -67.07 -35.50 -32.95
N MET A 8 -67.15 -36.65 -33.62
CA MET A 8 -65.97 -37.36 -34.11
C MET A 8 -65.29 -36.65 -35.30
N LYS A 9 -66.06 -35.90 -36.12
CA LYS A 9 -65.50 -35.04 -37.19
C LYS A 9 -64.84 -33.76 -36.64
N LEU A 10 -65.34 -33.22 -35.53
CA LEU A 10 -64.74 -32.08 -34.84
C LEU A 10 -63.45 -32.45 -34.11
N VAL A 11 -63.38 -33.64 -33.51
CA VAL A 11 -62.16 -34.14 -32.86
C VAL A 11 -61.10 -34.54 -33.90
N ALA A 12 -61.48 -35.14 -35.02
CA ALA A 12 -60.56 -35.43 -36.12
C ALA A 12 -60.00 -34.15 -36.79
N GLY A 13 -60.81 -33.08 -36.89
CA GLY A 13 -60.37 -31.76 -37.36
C GLY A 13 -59.45 -31.04 -36.37
N ALA A 14 -59.70 -31.15 -35.07
CA ALA A 14 -58.84 -30.56 -34.04
C ALA A 14 -57.47 -31.28 -33.94
N LEU A 15 -57.44 -32.60 -34.15
CA LEU A 15 -56.19 -33.37 -34.13
C LEU A 15 -55.33 -33.17 -35.39
N THR A 16 -55.94 -32.83 -36.54
CA THR A 16 -55.20 -32.49 -37.78
C THR A 16 -54.67 -31.05 -37.78
N VAL A 17 -55.31 -30.12 -37.07
CA VAL A 17 -54.78 -28.75 -36.88
C VAL A 17 -53.63 -28.73 -35.86
N LEU A 18 -53.63 -29.63 -34.86
CA LEU A 18 -52.55 -29.73 -33.88
C LEU A 18 -51.28 -30.41 -34.42
N ALA A 19 -51.36 -31.16 -35.52
CA ALA A 19 -50.22 -31.81 -36.16
C ALA A 19 -49.41 -30.89 -37.11
N LEU A 20 -49.85 -29.65 -37.35
CA LEU A 20 -49.17 -28.69 -38.24
C LEU A 20 -48.29 -27.66 -37.52
N VAL A 21 -48.18 -27.73 -36.20
CA VAL A 21 -47.28 -26.85 -35.42
C VAL A 21 -46.00 -27.62 -35.09
N THR A 22 -45.21 -27.93 -36.10
CA THR A 22 -43.79 -28.25 -35.87
C THR A 22 -43.08 -26.94 -35.57
N PRO A 23 -42.45 -26.74 -34.39
CA PRO A 23 -41.61 -25.58 -34.18
C PRO A 23 -40.46 -25.66 -35.19
N GLY A 24 -40.47 -24.74 -36.15
CA GLY A 24 -39.35 -24.55 -37.06
C GLY A 24 -38.13 -24.22 -36.22
N VAL A 25 -37.20 -25.17 -36.10
CA VAL A 25 -35.84 -24.88 -35.63
C VAL A 25 -35.24 -23.92 -36.64
N ALA A 26 -35.33 -22.62 -36.33
CA ALA A 26 -34.60 -21.59 -37.02
C ALA A 26 -33.13 -21.99 -37.00
N ARG A 27 -32.59 -22.38 -38.15
CA ARG A 27 -31.15 -22.56 -38.33
C ARG A 27 -30.53 -21.17 -38.29
N GLY A 28 -30.32 -20.65 -37.08
CA GLY A 28 -29.49 -19.48 -36.90
C GLY A 28 -28.10 -19.80 -37.47
N GLN A 29 -27.63 -18.94 -38.36
CA GLN A 29 -26.28 -19.04 -38.92
C GLN A 29 -25.27 -18.57 -37.86
N THR A 30 -24.34 -19.44 -37.49
CA THR A 30 -23.24 -19.10 -36.56
C THR A 30 -22.31 -18.07 -37.21
N ALA A 31 -21.81 -17.14 -36.41
CA ALA A 31 -20.75 -16.24 -36.85
C ALA A 31 -19.40 -16.81 -36.41
N VAL A 32 -18.43 -16.86 -37.32
CA VAL A 32 -17.06 -17.28 -37.03
C VAL A 32 -16.15 -16.08 -37.26
N VAL A 33 -15.52 -15.59 -36.21
CA VAL A 33 -14.56 -14.49 -36.32
C VAL A 33 -13.15 -15.06 -36.25
N THR A 34 -12.39 -14.93 -37.32
CA THR A 34 -11.00 -15.35 -37.42
C THR A 34 -10.08 -14.14 -37.49
N GLY A 35 -8.80 -14.32 -37.19
CA GLY A 35 -7.82 -13.27 -37.42
C GLY A 35 -6.47 -13.61 -36.85
N ARG A 36 -5.52 -12.69 -37.05
CA ARG A 36 -4.16 -12.81 -36.55
C ARG A 36 -3.79 -11.62 -35.68
N VAL A 37 -3.09 -11.91 -34.58
CA VAL A 37 -2.48 -10.91 -33.70
C VAL A 37 -0.98 -10.90 -33.95
N VAL A 38 -0.46 -9.76 -34.40
CA VAL A 38 0.96 -9.54 -34.67
C VAL A 38 1.48 -8.34 -33.88
N SER A 39 2.78 -8.30 -33.64
CA SER A 39 3.46 -7.11 -33.14
C SER A 39 3.68 -6.08 -34.25
N GLU A 40 4.07 -4.86 -33.86
CA GLU A 40 4.51 -3.82 -34.79
C GLU A 40 5.68 -4.25 -35.69
N GLN A 41 6.50 -5.19 -35.22
CA GLN A 41 7.61 -5.79 -35.97
C GLN A 41 7.17 -6.96 -36.87
N GLY A 42 5.86 -7.21 -36.99
CA GLY A 42 5.28 -8.28 -37.81
C GLY A 42 5.42 -9.69 -37.21
N GLN A 43 5.89 -9.81 -35.97
CA GLN A 43 6.03 -11.12 -35.31
C GLN A 43 4.67 -11.60 -34.79
N PRO A 44 4.28 -12.86 -35.02
CA PRO A 44 3.05 -13.41 -34.45
C PRO A 44 3.10 -13.45 -32.93
N LEU A 45 2.01 -12.99 -32.29
CA LEU A 45 1.89 -13.01 -30.83
C LEU A 45 1.14 -14.26 -30.37
N SER A 46 1.90 -15.21 -29.83
CA SER A 46 1.38 -16.42 -29.18
C SER A 46 0.84 -16.09 -27.79
N GLY A 47 -0.28 -16.71 -27.39
CA GLY A 47 -0.85 -16.54 -26.05
C GLY A 47 -1.51 -15.18 -25.80
N ALA A 48 -1.75 -14.38 -26.85
CA ALA A 48 -2.56 -13.17 -26.74
C ALA A 48 -4.03 -13.55 -26.47
N ASN A 49 -4.67 -12.86 -25.53
CA ASN A 49 -6.07 -13.05 -25.20
C ASN A 49 -6.94 -12.12 -26.07
N VAL A 50 -7.79 -12.70 -26.90
CA VAL A 50 -8.78 -11.99 -27.71
C VAL A 50 -10.14 -12.16 -27.07
N LEU A 51 -10.72 -11.04 -26.63
CA LEU A 51 -11.97 -10.95 -25.91
C LEU A 51 -13.01 -10.21 -26.75
N LEU A 52 -14.24 -10.72 -26.67
CA LEU A 52 -15.46 -10.07 -27.15
C LEU A 52 -16.31 -9.68 -25.91
N PRO A 53 -16.12 -8.48 -25.35
CA PRO A 53 -16.69 -8.11 -24.04
C PRO A 53 -18.22 -8.17 -24.01
N GLU A 54 -18.88 -7.78 -25.10
CA GLU A 54 -20.34 -7.72 -25.18
C GLU A 54 -20.98 -9.10 -25.08
N LEU A 55 -20.26 -10.16 -25.49
CA LEU A 55 -20.75 -11.53 -25.45
C LEU A 55 -20.09 -12.38 -24.35
N ASN A 56 -19.11 -11.83 -23.61
CA ASN A 56 -18.26 -12.52 -22.64
C ASN A 56 -17.61 -13.79 -23.21
N ILE A 57 -17.14 -13.73 -24.47
CA ILE A 57 -16.42 -14.83 -25.12
C ILE A 57 -14.97 -14.41 -25.30
N SER A 58 -14.03 -15.25 -24.88
CA SER A 58 -12.59 -15.03 -25.07
C SER A 58 -11.90 -16.28 -25.59
N VAL A 59 -10.87 -16.08 -26.40
CA VAL A 59 -9.99 -17.15 -26.90
C VAL A 59 -8.54 -16.68 -26.85
N SER A 60 -7.61 -17.62 -26.67
CA SER A 60 -6.18 -17.35 -26.79
C SER A 60 -5.70 -17.60 -28.22
N THR A 61 -4.73 -16.82 -28.69
CA THR A 61 -4.05 -17.08 -29.96
C THR A 61 -3.15 -18.31 -29.89
N ASN A 62 -3.02 -19.01 -31.02
CA ASN A 62 -2.09 -20.13 -31.18
C ASN A 62 -0.63 -19.65 -31.44
N PRO A 63 0.37 -20.55 -31.58
CA PRO A 63 1.76 -20.15 -31.84
C PRO A 63 1.98 -19.34 -33.14
N ALA A 64 1.07 -19.43 -34.10
CA ALA A 64 1.10 -18.63 -35.33
C ALA A 64 0.42 -17.24 -35.15
N GLY A 65 -0.08 -16.93 -33.95
CA GLY A 65 -0.81 -15.70 -33.63
C GLY A 65 -2.27 -15.70 -34.11
N VAL A 66 -2.79 -16.84 -34.56
CA VAL A 66 -4.14 -16.95 -35.13
C VAL A 66 -5.16 -17.25 -34.03
N PHE A 67 -6.33 -16.63 -34.10
CA PHE A 67 -7.48 -16.89 -33.24
C PHE A 67 -8.74 -17.20 -34.05
N THR A 68 -9.63 -17.98 -33.44
CA THR A 68 -10.96 -18.31 -33.99
C THR A 68 -12.00 -18.24 -32.89
N ILE A 69 -12.96 -17.32 -33.02
CA ILE A 69 -14.09 -17.16 -32.10
C ILE A 69 -15.34 -17.66 -32.80
N ASN A 70 -15.95 -18.72 -32.24
CA ASN A 70 -17.24 -19.22 -32.71
C ASN A 70 -18.34 -18.59 -31.88
N VAL A 71 -19.17 -17.73 -32.50
CA VAL A 71 -20.32 -17.11 -31.85
C VAL A 71 -21.60 -17.88 -32.20
N PRO A 72 -22.31 -18.42 -31.20
CA PRO A 72 -23.58 -19.09 -31.42
C PRO A 72 -24.60 -18.16 -32.07
N ALA A 73 -25.37 -18.69 -33.03
CA ALA A 73 -26.29 -17.89 -33.83
C ALA A 73 -27.38 -17.15 -33.04
N ALA A 74 -27.76 -17.67 -31.87
CA ALA A 74 -28.70 -17.01 -30.96
C ALA A 74 -28.22 -15.62 -30.48
N ARG A 75 -26.91 -15.35 -30.58
CA ARG A 75 -26.27 -14.09 -30.14
C ARG A 75 -25.87 -13.17 -31.29
N VAL A 76 -26.15 -13.56 -32.54
CA VAL A 76 -25.80 -12.79 -33.74
C VAL A 76 -27.03 -12.01 -34.19
N GLN A 77 -27.14 -10.76 -33.74
CA GLN A 77 -28.29 -9.88 -34.03
C GLN A 77 -27.93 -8.72 -34.98
N GLY A 78 -26.76 -8.76 -35.65
CA GLY A 78 -26.29 -7.64 -36.48
C GLY A 78 -25.78 -6.45 -35.67
N GLN A 79 -25.47 -6.66 -34.40
CA GLN A 79 -25.04 -5.61 -33.47
C GLN A 79 -23.56 -5.24 -33.67
N ARG A 80 -23.22 -3.99 -33.34
CA ARG A 80 -21.84 -3.52 -33.32
C ARG A 80 -21.17 -3.98 -32.02
N VAL A 81 -20.04 -4.68 -32.14
CA VAL A 81 -19.25 -5.22 -31.02
C VAL A 81 -17.81 -4.77 -31.15
N VAL A 82 -17.09 -4.64 -30.04
CA VAL A 82 -15.68 -4.24 -30.03
C VAL A 82 -14.82 -5.43 -29.64
N ILE A 83 -14.05 -5.95 -30.59
CA ILE A 83 -13.08 -7.01 -30.30
C ILE A 83 -11.85 -6.37 -29.66
N ARG A 84 -11.41 -6.91 -28.53
CA ARG A 84 -10.22 -6.46 -27.81
C ARG A 84 -9.16 -7.55 -27.80
N ALA A 85 -7.94 -7.22 -28.18
CA ALA A 85 -6.78 -8.10 -28.09
C ALA A 85 -5.81 -7.59 -27.02
N ARG A 86 -5.34 -8.49 -26.15
CA ARG A 86 -4.39 -8.18 -25.08
C ARG A 86 -3.25 -9.19 -25.08
N ALA A 87 -2.02 -8.71 -24.99
CA ALA A 87 -0.84 -9.54 -24.82
C ALA A 87 0.07 -8.92 -23.74
N ILE A 88 0.81 -9.74 -23.02
CA ILE A 88 1.73 -9.28 -21.97
C ILE A 88 2.87 -8.49 -22.64
N GLY A 89 3.13 -7.27 -22.17
CA GLY A 89 4.15 -6.38 -22.75
C GLY A 89 3.69 -5.59 -23.98
N TYR A 90 2.39 -5.58 -24.29
CA TYR A 90 1.81 -4.86 -25.42
C TYR A 90 0.60 -4.04 -25.00
N GLN A 91 0.39 -2.92 -25.69
CA GLN A 91 -0.79 -2.09 -25.49
C GLN A 91 -2.05 -2.82 -26.00
N PRO A 92 -3.18 -2.74 -25.28
CA PRO A 92 -4.42 -3.40 -25.69
C PRO A 92 -4.96 -2.79 -27.00
N GLY A 93 -5.18 -3.63 -28.01
CA GLY A 93 -5.82 -3.23 -29.25
C GLY A 93 -7.34 -3.40 -29.18
N ALA A 94 -8.10 -2.49 -29.82
CA ALA A 94 -9.56 -2.58 -29.88
C ALA A 94 -10.07 -2.21 -31.27
N ASN A 95 -10.75 -3.14 -31.93
CA ASN A 95 -11.30 -2.97 -33.27
C ASN A 95 -12.83 -3.19 -33.25
N PRO A 96 -13.64 -2.18 -33.59
CA PRO A 96 -15.09 -2.34 -33.69
C PRO A 96 -15.46 -3.10 -34.97
N ILE A 97 -16.34 -4.08 -34.86
CA ILE A 97 -16.93 -4.79 -36.00
C ILE A 97 -18.45 -4.87 -35.87
N THR A 98 -19.14 -5.00 -37.01
CA THR A 98 -20.56 -5.36 -37.03
C THR A 98 -20.66 -6.87 -37.14
N LEU A 99 -21.18 -7.52 -36.10
CA LEU A 99 -21.23 -8.98 -36.03
C LEU A 99 -22.38 -9.51 -36.88
N ASN A 100 -22.03 -10.03 -38.06
CA ASN A 100 -22.97 -10.64 -39.00
C ASN A 100 -22.79 -12.15 -39.02
N ALA A 101 -23.83 -12.87 -39.42
CA ALA A 101 -23.74 -14.30 -39.67
C ALA A 101 -22.71 -14.61 -40.77
N GLY A 102 -21.92 -15.68 -40.59
CA GLY A 102 -20.85 -16.09 -41.53
C GLY A 102 -19.44 -15.86 -40.99
N SER A 103 -18.44 -15.96 -41.88
CA SER A 103 -17.02 -15.79 -41.54
C SER A 103 -16.62 -14.32 -41.63
N GLN A 104 -15.97 -13.79 -40.60
CA GLN A 104 -15.44 -12.43 -40.54
C GLN A 104 -13.97 -12.48 -40.14
N THR A 105 -13.14 -11.63 -40.75
CA THR A 105 -11.70 -11.58 -40.45
C THR A 105 -11.32 -10.25 -39.80
N VAL A 106 -10.60 -10.30 -38.69
CA VAL A 106 -10.15 -9.12 -37.94
C VAL A 106 -8.71 -9.32 -37.47
N ASP A 107 -7.79 -8.56 -38.03
CA ASP A 107 -6.39 -8.60 -37.62
C ASP A 107 -6.07 -7.50 -36.60
N PHE A 108 -5.08 -7.78 -35.75
CA PHE A 108 -4.59 -6.86 -34.73
C PHE A 108 -3.09 -6.68 -34.88
N ASN A 109 -2.65 -5.41 -34.91
CA ASN A 109 -1.26 -5.04 -34.76
C ASN A 109 -1.09 -4.36 -33.41
N LEU A 110 -0.46 -5.05 -32.45
CA LEU A 110 -0.24 -4.55 -31.11
C LEU A 110 1.13 -3.86 -31.01
N LYS A 111 1.12 -2.63 -30.49
CA LYS A 111 2.34 -1.87 -30.20
C LYS A 111 2.96 -2.37 -28.89
N GLN A 112 4.28 -2.46 -28.85
CA GLN A 112 4.98 -2.80 -27.61
C GLN A 112 4.73 -1.72 -26.57
N ASP A 113 4.36 -2.14 -25.37
CA ASP A 113 4.23 -1.25 -24.23
C ASP A 113 5.59 -1.20 -23.52
N LEU A 114 6.40 -0.21 -23.88
CA LEU A 114 7.68 0.06 -23.22
C LEU A 114 7.49 0.71 -21.82
N THR A 115 6.25 1.07 -21.47
CA THR A 115 5.94 1.56 -20.14
C THR A 115 5.58 0.37 -19.25
N GLN A 116 6.56 -0.12 -18.48
CA GLN A 116 6.23 -0.92 -17.30
C GLN A 116 5.31 -0.07 -16.41
N LEU A 117 4.10 -0.58 -16.16
CA LEU A 117 3.15 -0.17 -15.12
C LEU A 117 3.29 1.29 -14.65
N THR A 118 2.66 2.22 -15.36
CA THR A 118 2.54 3.60 -14.85
C THR A 118 1.77 3.57 -13.53
N ALA A 119 2.46 3.93 -12.44
CA ALA A 119 1.85 4.03 -11.12
C ALA A 119 0.75 5.10 -11.15
N VAL A 120 -0.43 4.70 -10.71
CA VAL A 120 -1.58 5.58 -10.53
C VAL A 120 -1.52 6.07 -9.08
N VAL A 121 -1.50 7.39 -8.90
CA VAL A 121 -1.43 8.03 -7.57
C VAL A 121 -2.86 8.35 -7.13
N VAL A 122 -3.23 7.91 -5.93
CA VAL A 122 -4.57 8.17 -5.35
C VAL A 122 -4.50 9.43 -4.50
N THR A 123 -4.51 10.59 -5.14
CA THR A 123 -4.66 11.86 -4.44
C THR A 123 -6.14 12.15 -4.20
N GLY A 124 -6.68 11.80 -3.04
CA GLY A 124 -7.82 12.44 -2.35
C GLY A 124 -9.16 12.74 -3.05
N VAL A 125 -9.33 12.48 -4.35
CA VAL A 125 -10.57 12.67 -5.12
C VAL A 125 -10.77 11.47 -6.04
N THR A 126 -12.04 11.15 -6.33
CA THR A 126 -12.55 9.90 -6.93
C THR A 126 -11.98 9.50 -8.30
N ALA A 127 -11.03 10.25 -8.87
CA ALA A 127 -10.34 9.95 -10.10
C ALA A 127 -8.83 9.91 -9.89
N ALA A 128 -8.26 8.73 -10.12
CA ALA A 128 -6.86 8.46 -9.91
C ALA A 128 -6.03 9.13 -11.02
N THR A 129 -5.13 10.04 -10.65
CA THR A 129 -4.41 10.90 -11.61
C THR A 129 -3.02 10.32 -11.88
N GLN A 130 -2.60 10.32 -13.14
CA GLN A 130 -1.27 9.85 -13.52
C GLN A 130 -0.19 10.79 -12.96
N GLN A 131 0.88 10.21 -12.39
CA GLN A 131 1.99 10.93 -11.77
C GLN A 131 2.65 12.00 -12.67
N ILE A 132 2.54 11.86 -14.00
CA ILE A 132 3.10 12.80 -14.99
C ILE A 132 2.33 14.15 -14.99
N MET A 133 1.10 14.20 -14.46
CA MET A 133 0.26 15.39 -14.50
C MET A 133 0.24 16.23 -13.21
N VAL A 134 0.94 15.83 -12.15
CA VAL A 134 1.08 16.65 -10.94
C VAL A 134 2.31 17.58 -11.06
N PRO A 135 2.16 18.91 -10.90
CA PRO A 135 3.25 19.88 -11.05
C PRO A 135 4.25 19.86 -9.87
N PHE A 136 4.13 18.91 -8.95
CA PHE A 136 4.94 18.80 -7.73
C PHE A 136 5.43 17.37 -7.51
N THR A 137 6.58 17.25 -6.84
CA THR A 137 7.22 15.96 -6.59
C THR A 137 6.48 15.17 -5.51
N VAL A 138 5.91 14.03 -5.90
CA VAL A 138 5.40 12.99 -4.99
C VAL A 138 6.45 11.90 -4.90
N ALA A 139 6.91 11.58 -3.68
CA ALA A 139 7.74 10.42 -3.44
C ALA A 139 6.83 9.23 -3.12
N ARG A 140 6.94 8.15 -3.87
CA ARG A 140 6.16 6.92 -3.67
C ARG A 140 7.10 5.80 -3.25
N LEU A 141 6.69 5.06 -2.23
CA LEU A 141 7.33 3.84 -1.77
C LEU A 141 6.35 2.68 -1.89
N ASP A 142 6.72 1.67 -2.68
CA ASP A 142 5.90 0.45 -2.82
C ASP A 142 6.33 -0.61 -1.81
N SER A 143 5.46 -1.58 -1.54
CA SER A 143 5.75 -2.69 -0.61
C SER A 143 7.06 -3.44 -0.92
N ALA A 144 7.48 -3.51 -2.18
CA ALA A 144 8.74 -4.14 -2.58
C ALA A 144 9.98 -3.42 -2.03
N GLN A 145 9.89 -2.11 -1.81
CA GLN A 145 10.94 -1.28 -1.23
C GLN A 145 10.91 -1.31 0.31
N MET A 146 9.93 -2.01 0.90
CA MET A 146 9.72 -2.18 2.34
C MET A 146 9.75 -3.67 2.76
N PRO A 147 10.85 -4.41 2.48
CA PRO A 147 10.87 -5.87 2.66
C PRO A 147 11.00 -6.33 4.12
N VAL A 148 11.42 -5.44 5.03
CA VAL A 148 11.65 -5.74 6.45
C VAL A 148 10.49 -5.18 7.25
N THR A 149 9.83 -5.99 8.08
CA THR A 149 8.73 -5.54 8.92
C THR A 149 9.31 -4.81 10.15
N ALA A 150 9.68 -3.54 9.99
CA ALA A 150 9.97 -2.71 11.15
C ALA A 150 8.73 -2.61 12.05
N SER A 151 8.91 -2.47 13.36
CA SER A 151 7.81 -2.24 14.30
C SER A 151 7.02 -0.95 14.01
N ASN A 152 7.58 -0.05 13.19
CA ASN A 152 6.91 1.16 12.77
C ASN A 152 7.14 1.40 11.26
N PRO A 153 6.08 1.68 10.47
CA PRO A 153 6.20 1.94 9.03
C PRO A 153 7.01 3.21 8.71
N ILE A 154 6.99 4.23 9.58
CA ILE A 154 7.76 5.48 9.37
C ILE A 154 9.26 5.20 9.38
N ALA A 155 9.74 4.32 10.27
CA ALA A 155 11.16 3.99 10.35
C ALA A 155 11.69 3.43 9.02
N GLN A 156 10.85 2.75 8.24
CA GLN A 156 11.25 2.20 6.94
C GLN A 156 11.43 3.24 5.85
N LEU A 157 10.86 4.44 6.03
CA LEU A 157 11.00 5.56 5.12
C LEU A 157 12.38 6.25 5.26
N GLN A 158 13.13 5.92 6.33
CA GLN A 158 14.43 6.51 6.61
C GLN A 158 15.41 6.23 5.48
N GLY A 159 15.97 7.32 4.93
CA GLY A 159 16.91 7.26 3.80
C GLY A 159 16.29 6.91 2.44
N LYS A 160 14.99 6.59 2.38
CA LYS A 160 14.30 6.23 1.13
C LYS A 160 13.50 7.40 0.54
N ILE A 161 13.17 8.40 1.36
CA ILE A 161 12.50 9.62 0.90
C ILE A 161 13.49 10.78 0.96
N PRO A 162 13.82 11.42 -0.18
CA PRO A 162 14.75 12.55 -0.18
C PRO A 162 14.13 13.76 0.54
N GLY A 163 14.87 14.34 1.48
CA GLY A 163 14.41 15.50 2.26
C GLY A 163 13.40 15.16 3.36
N ALA A 164 13.24 13.88 3.72
CA ALA A 164 12.60 13.48 4.96
C ALA A 164 13.68 13.20 6.01
N THR A 165 13.58 13.85 7.16
CA THR A 165 14.45 13.62 8.31
C THR A 165 13.63 12.86 9.35
N ILE A 166 14.06 11.64 9.68
CA ILE A 166 13.42 10.79 10.68
C ILE A 166 14.36 10.70 11.87
N VAL A 167 13.88 11.13 13.04
CA VAL A 167 14.62 11.14 14.29
C VAL A 167 13.94 10.22 15.28
N ALA A 168 14.61 9.14 15.66
CA ALA A 168 14.19 8.31 16.78
C ALA A 168 14.69 8.96 18.08
N SER A 169 13.78 9.47 18.90
CA SER A 169 14.11 10.09 20.19
C SER A 169 14.43 9.08 21.28
N SER A 170 14.12 7.80 21.06
CA SER A 170 14.45 6.71 21.99
C SER A 170 14.70 5.40 21.25
N GLY A 171 15.50 4.52 21.85
CA GLY A 171 15.68 3.13 21.41
C GLY A 171 14.63 2.17 21.96
N ARG A 172 13.56 2.67 22.60
CA ARG A 172 12.51 1.83 23.18
C ARG A 172 11.64 1.25 22.05
N PRO A 173 11.53 -0.09 21.93
CA PRO A 173 10.61 -0.70 20.97
C PRO A 173 9.18 -0.17 21.15
N GLY A 174 8.48 0.09 20.04
CA GLY A 174 7.11 0.60 20.03
C GLY A 174 6.99 2.13 20.13
N THR A 175 8.07 2.87 20.39
CA THR A 175 8.05 4.34 20.33
C THR A 175 8.10 4.80 18.88
N ALA A 176 7.16 5.67 18.48
CA ALA A 176 7.16 6.21 17.12
C ALA A 176 8.29 7.23 16.92
N PRO A 177 9.03 7.15 15.80
CA PRO A 177 10.02 8.17 15.46
C PRO A 177 9.32 9.43 14.96
N SER A 178 9.91 10.60 15.25
CA SER A 178 9.42 11.87 14.70
C SER A 178 9.94 12.03 13.27
N ILE A 179 9.09 12.50 12.36
CA ILE A 179 9.44 12.76 10.96
C ILE A 179 9.18 14.21 10.63
N VAL A 180 10.16 14.84 9.97
CA VAL A 180 10.09 16.21 9.51
C VAL A 180 10.40 16.23 8.01
N LEU A 181 9.52 16.82 7.23
CA LEU A 181 9.66 16.93 5.78
C LEU A 181 10.21 18.32 5.41
N ARG A 182 11.38 18.36 4.76
CA ARG A 182 12.09 19.60 4.37
C ARG A 182 12.55 20.48 5.54
N GLY A 183 12.82 19.88 6.69
CA GLY A 183 13.30 20.59 7.88
C GLY A 183 12.19 21.28 8.68
N PRO A 184 12.53 21.83 9.85
CA PRO A 184 11.56 22.45 10.76
C PRO A 184 10.89 23.66 10.09
N VAL A 185 9.57 23.70 10.14
CA VAL A 185 8.73 24.76 9.54
C VAL A 185 8.21 25.75 10.59
N SER A 186 8.49 25.50 11.88
CA SER A 186 8.07 26.32 13.02
C SER A 186 9.24 26.53 13.98
N LEU A 187 9.37 27.76 14.49
CA LEU A 187 10.33 28.06 15.58
C LEU A 187 9.68 27.96 16.96
N ASP A 188 8.38 27.69 17.00
CA ASP A 188 7.55 27.79 18.20
C ASP A 188 7.07 26.39 18.60
N ALA A 189 7.56 25.92 19.75
CA ALA A 189 7.28 24.60 20.31
C ALA A 189 5.85 24.45 20.87
N THR A 190 5.03 25.52 20.81
CA THR A 190 3.76 25.62 21.57
C THR A 190 2.48 25.50 20.75
N GLY A 191 2.51 25.43 19.40
CA GLY A 191 1.24 25.45 18.66
C GLY A 191 1.23 25.07 17.18
N ARG A 192 2.37 24.78 16.55
CA ARG A 192 2.42 24.22 15.19
C ARG A 192 3.25 22.96 15.21
N SER A 193 2.58 21.81 15.21
CA SER A 193 3.25 20.53 15.02
C SER A 193 4.00 20.55 13.68
N GLU A 194 5.30 20.30 13.72
CA GLU A 194 6.13 20.15 12.52
C GLU A 194 5.92 18.79 11.85
N GLU A 195 5.14 17.92 12.49
CA GLU A 195 4.79 16.62 11.99
C GLU A 195 3.87 16.75 10.76
N PRO A 196 4.12 15.97 9.71
CA PRO A 196 3.25 15.92 8.55
C PRO A 196 1.90 15.33 8.93
N LEU A 197 0.87 15.67 8.16
CA LEU A 197 -0.43 15.05 8.30
C LEU A 197 -0.38 13.62 7.76
N TYR A 198 -0.78 12.65 8.58
CA TYR A 198 -0.90 11.27 8.16
C TYR A 198 -2.29 10.94 7.68
N LEU A 199 -2.36 10.26 6.54
CA LEU A 199 -3.59 9.82 5.92
C LEU A 199 -3.54 8.29 5.78
N LEU A 200 -4.59 7.61 6.21
CA LEU A 200 -4.78 6.18 6.01
C LEU A 200 -5.97 5.99 5.07
N ASP A 201 -5.74 5.44 3.88
CA ASP A 201 -6.77 5.23 2.86
C ASP A 201 -7.64 6.48 2.59
N GLY A 202 -7.04 7.67 2.65
CA GLY A 202 -7.75 8.93 2.45
C GLY A 202 -8.32 9.59 3.72
N VAL A 203 -8.24 8.93 4.88
CA VAL A 203 -8.76 9.44 6.16
C VAL A 203 -7.62 9.99 7.04
N PRO A 204 -7.73 11.22 7.58
CA PRO A 204 -6.70 11.78 8.45
C PRO A 204 -6.65 11.09 9.80
N LEU A 205 -5.46 10.61 10.17
CA LEU A 205 -5.18 10.06 11.48
C LEU A 205 -4.87 11.20 12.45
N GLN A 206 -5.53 11.19 13.60
CA GLN A 206 -5.20 12.07 14.73
C GLN A 206 -4.35 11.27 15.72
N GLY A 207 -3.03 11.34 15.59
CA GLY A 207 -2.11 10.71 16.54
C GLY A 207 -0.97 9.92 15.90
N SER A 208 -0.35 9.09 16.73
CA SER A 208 0.84 8.30 16.40
C SER A 208 0.53 7.17 15.41
N LEU A 209 1.51 6.81 14.57
CA LEU A 209 1.42 5.76 13.54
C LEU A 209 1.67 4.28 13.95
N PRO A 210 1.98 3.91 15.20
CA PRO A 210 2.57 2.59 15.48
C PRO A 210 1.57 1.42 15.32
N ASP A 211 0.28 1.68 15.12
CA ASP A 211 -0.74 0.63 15.11
C ASP A 211 -0.98 -0.01 13.74
N ILE A 212 -0.30 0.45 12.68
CA ILE A 212 -0.43 -0.13 11.34
C ILE A 212 0.74 -1.08 11.08
N SER A 213 0.42 -2.36 10.87
CA SER A 213 1.42 -3.32 10.43
C SER A 213 1.93 -2.96 9.03
N PRO A 214 3.26 -2.86 8.81
CA PRO A 214 3.80 -2.65 7.48
C PRO A 214 3.46 -3.76 6.47
N SER A 215 3.07 -4.95 6.95
CA SER A 215 2.61 -6.04 6.07
C SER A 215 1.33 -5.68 5.30
N ASP A 216 0.53 -4.78 5.87
CA ASP A 216 -0.81 -4.45 5.38
C ASP A 216 -0.77 -3.21 4.49
N ILE A 217 0.39 -2.55 4.38
CA ILE A 217 0.61 -1.39 3.53
C ILE A 217 0.89 -1.85 2.09
N GLU A 218 0.14 -1.28 1.15
CA GLU A 218 0.32 -1.44 -0.30
C GLU A 218 1.36 -0.45 -0.82
N ASP A 219 1.14 0.83 -0.56
CA ASP A 219 2.05 1.91 -0.90
C ASP A 219 1.99 3.08 0.10
N ILE A 220 3.08 3.85 0.13
CA ILE A 220 3.20 5.11 0.88
C ILE A 220 3.51 6.23 -0.10
N GLU A 221 2.67 7.24 -0.11
CA GLU A 221 2.83 8.44 -0.93
C GLU A 221 3.12 9.64 -0.04
N VAL A 222 4.24 10.31 -0.29
CA VAL A 222 4.66 11.49 0.47
C VAL A 222 4.63 12.72 -0.42
N VAL A 223 3.74 13.63 -0.05
CA VAL A 223 3.57 14.95 -0.67
C VAL A 223 4.24 15.99 0.22
N LYS A 224 5.22 16.71 -0.34
CA LYS A 224 6.11 17.57 0.45
C LYS A 224 5.66 19.03 0.46
N GLY A 225 5.64 19.64 1.64
CA GLY A 225 5.47 21.09 1.83
C GLY A 225 4.16 21.65 1.26
N ALA A 226 4.23 22.87 0.69
CA ALA A 226 3.07 23.64 0.26
C ALA A 226 2.15 22.95 -0.76
N ALA A 227 2.67 22.02 -1.57
CA ALA A 227 1.85 21.25 -2.51
C ALA A 227 0.81 20.36 -1.80
N ALA A 228 1.15 19.85 -0.61
CA ALA A 228 0.21 19.07 0.20
C ALA A 228 -0.89 19.95 0.79
N ALA A 229 -0.58 21.18 1.19
CA ALA A 229 -1.55 22.15 1.71
C ALA A 229 -2.63 22.50 0.68
N SER A 230 -2.27 22.56 -0.61
CA SER A 230 -3.21 22.81 -1.71
C SER A 230 -4.23 21.68 -1.90
N LEU A 231 -3.84 20.43 -1.62
CA LEU A 231 -4.69 19.25 -1.81
C LEU A 231 -5.47 18.86 -0.56
N TYR A 232 -4.86 18.98 0.62
CA TYR A 232 -5.37 18.44 1.88
C TYR A 232 -5.67 19.53 2.94
N GLY A 233 -5.50 20.81 2.58
CA GLY A 233 -5.89 21.96 3.41
C GLY A 233 -4.81 22.46 4.37
N ALA A 234 -5.18 23.42 5.22
CA ALA A 234 -4.23 24.19 6.05
C ALA A 234 -3.37 23.35 7.02
N ARG A 235 -3.87 22.17 7.44
CA ARG A 235 -3.14 21.25 8.33
C ARG A 235 -2.01 20.50 7.63
N ALA A 236 -2.03 20.45 6.30
CA ALA A 236 -1.01 19.81 5.48
C ALA A 236 0.17 20.73 5.11
N GLY A 237 0.35 21.85 5.83
CA GLY A 237 1.44 22.81 5.59
C GLY A 237 2.84 22.20 5.71
N ALA A 238 3.02 21.27 6.66
CA ALA A 238 4.27 20.52 6.85
C ALA A 238 4.45 19.35 5.85
N GLY A 239 3.43 19.04 5.03
CA GLY A 239 3.39 17.90 4.13
C GLY A 239 2.37 16.84 4.55
N VAL A 240 2.17 15.85 3.68
CA VAL A 240 1.24 14.72 3.88
C VAL A 240 1.93 13.41 3.59
N ILE A 241 1.69 12.42 4.44
CA ILE A 241 2.08 11.03 4.24
C ILE A 241 0.79 10.23 4.12
N ASN A 242 0.47 9.84 2.91
CA ASN A 242 -0.68 8.98 2.60
C ASN A 242 -0.23 7.52 2.58
N ILE A 243 -0.92 6.68 3.34
CA ILE A 243 -0.68 5.26 3.46
C ILE A 243 -1.89 4.56 2.87
N THR A 244 -1.65 3.78 1.83
CA THR A 244 -2.67 2.95 1.19
C THR A 244 -2.54 1.52 1.72
N THR A 245 -3.63 0.93 2.21
CA THR A 245 -3.64 -0.46 2.67
C THR A 245 -3.99 -1.42 1.54
N LYS A 246 -3.47 -2.65 1.64
CA LYS A 246 -3.75 -3.73 0.71
C LYS A 246 -5.23 -4.08 0.76
N SER A 247 -5.89 -3.96 -0.40
CA SER A 247 -7.30 -4.32 -0.56
C SER A 247 -7.46 -5.51 -1.51
N GLY A 248 -8.45 -6.37 -1.24
CA GLY A 248 -8.72 -7.60 -2.02
C GLY A 248 -9.35 -7.34 -3.40
N LYS A 249 -8.71 -6.54 -4.25
CA LYS A 249 -9.25 -6.13 -5.57
C LYS A 249 -9.14 -7.22 -6.65
N ASN A 250 -8.32 -8.24 -6.46
CA ASN A 250 -8.09 -9.33 -7.42
C ASN A 250 -8.92 -10.59 -7.11
N GLY A 251 -10.25 -10.45 -6.96
CA GLY A 251 -11.17 -11.56 -6.75
C GLY A 251 -11.04 -12.76 -7.72
N PRO A 252 -10.66 -12.57 -9.01
CA PRO A 252 -10.45 -13.68 -9.94
C PRO A 252 -9.13 -14.46 -9.78
N GLU A 253 -8.12 -13.90 -9.10
CA GLU A 253 -6.79 -14.54 -8.96
C GLU A 253 -6.67 -15.52 -7.78
N GLY A 254 -7.77 -15.72 -7.04
CA GLY A 254 -7.82 -16.60 -5.87
C GLY A 254 -7.22 -15.97 -4.61
N VAL A 255 -7.51 -16.57 -3.46
CA VAL A 255 -6.99 -16.12 -2.16
C VAL A 255 -5.52 -16.46 -2.06
N ARG A 256 -4.66 -15.44 -1.91
CA ARG A 256 -3.23 -15.61 -1.64
C ARG A 256 -2.99 -15.48 -0.14
N ILE A 257 -2.49 -16.55 0.49
CA ILE A 257 -2.16 -16.58 1.92
C ILE A 257 -0.63 -16.57 2.04
N GLY A 258 -0.10 -15.54 2.70
CA GLY A 258 1.32 -15.47 3.06
C GLY A 258 1.51 -15.71 4.55
N ALA A 259 2.44 -16.58 4.92
CA ALA A 259 2.88 -16.77 6.29
C ALA A 259 4.35 -16.34 6.41
N ARG A 260 4.66 -15.57 7.45
CA ARG A 260 6.02 -15.14 7.77
C ARG A 260 6.28 -15.41 9.24
N THR A 261 7.43 -15.98 9.53
CA THR A 261 7.94 -16.21 10.89
C THR A 261 9.30 -15.53 11.00
N GLU A 262 9.46 -14.69 12.01
CA GLU A 262 10.71 -13.99 12.29
C GLU A 262 11.04 -14.15 13.78
N ILE A 263 12.30 -14.45 14.07
CA ILE A 263 12.82 -14.61 15.44
C ILE A 263 14.05 -13.72 15.52
N GLY A 264 14.05 -12.76 16.43
CA GLY A 264 15.17 -11.85 16.66
C GLY A 264 15.48 -11.73 18.14
N ALA A 265 16.76 -11.62 18.47
CA ALA A 265 17.24 -11.22 19.78
C ALA A 265 17.89 -9.84 19.64
N SER A 266 17.62 -8.95 20.58
CA SER A 266 18.28 -7.65 20.67
C SER A 266 19.18 -7.68 21.89
N ASP A 267 20.44 -7.33 21.70
CA ASP A 267 21.42 -7.21 22.78
C ASP A 267 22.06 -5.83 22.74
N LEU A 268 22.53 -5.35 23.89
CA LEU A 268 23.28 -4.11 23.97
C LEU A 268 24.68 -4.37 23.41
N GLU A 269 24.97 -3.83 22.23
CA GLU A 269 26.27 -3.99 21.54
C GLU A 269 27.47 -3.61 22.42
N LYS A 270 27.28 -2.67 23.36
CA LYS A 270 28.33 -2.25 24.29
C LYS A 270 27.75 -1.67 25.57
N GLU A 271 28.01 -2.33 26.69
CA GLU A 271 27.88 -1.68 28.00
C GLU A 271 29.10 -0.78 28.22
N PHE A 272 28.85 0.48 28.57
CA PHE A 272 29.92 1.32 29.07
C PHE A 272 30.33 0.78 30.44
N PRO A 273 31.61 0.41 30.66
CA PRO A 273 32.05 0.00 31.97
C PRO A 273 31.90 1.21 32.89
N LEU A 274 30.91 1.17 33.77
CA LEU A 274 30.81 2.13 34.86
C LEU A 274 32.02 1.92 35.77
N SER A 275 32.62 3.02 36.24
CA SER A 275 33.74 2.95 37.17
C SER A 275 33.28 2.26 38.45
N LYS A 276 33.68 1.00 38.64
CA LYS A 276 33.37 0.23 39.87
C LYS A 276 34.28 0.60 41.03
N THR A 277 35.35 1.33 40.74
CA THR A 277 36.32 1.82 41.71
C THR A 277 36.27 3.34 41.67
N THR A 278 36.27 3.94 42.85
CA THR A 278 36.33 5.37 43.05
C THR A 278 37.51 5.65 43.98
N ASP A 279 38.26 6.71 43.71
CA ASP A 279 39.33 7.18 44.59
C ASP A 279 38.77 7.85 45.86
N LEU A 280 37.46 8.10 45.87
CA LEU A 280 36.75 8.63 47.02
C LEU A 280 36.61 7.57 48.11
N VAL A 281 36.86 7.98 49.36
CA VAL A 281 36.71 7.09 50.50
C VAL A 281 35.23 6.81 50.75
N LEU A 282 34.89 5.52 50.83
CA LEU A 282 33.54 5.05 51.13
C LEU A 282 33.41 4.64 52.60
N ASP A 283 32.16 4.50 53.03
CA ASP A 283 31.82 3.88 54.31
C ASP A 283 32.18 2.38 54.34
N PRO A 284 32.23 1.74 55.53
CA PRO A 284 32.53 0.31 55.64
C PRO A 284 31.58 -0.61 54.86
N THR A 285 30.36 -0.14 54.54
CA THR A 285 29.40 -0.90 53.72
C THR A 285 29.57 -0.67 52.22
N GLY A 286 30.40 0.29 51.80
CA GLY A 286 30.70 0.60 50.41
C GLY A 286 29.55 1.26 49.65
N LYS A 287 28.58 1.85 50.34
CA LYS A 287 27.37 2.43 49.74
C LYS A 287 27.33 3.94 49.80
N LEU A 288 28.03 4.56 50.75
CA LEU A 288 27.98 6.00 50.99
C LEU A 288 29.36 6.62 50.90
N PHE A 289 29.44 7.85 50.38
CA PHE A 289 30.69 8.59 50.26
C PHE A 289 31.02 9.35 51.55
N CYS A 290 32.30 9.37 51.93
CA CYS A 290 32.74 10.17 53.06
C CYS A 290 32.92 11.65 52.70
N ALA A 291 32.16 12.49 53.39
CA ALA A 291 32.30 13.94 53.28
C ALA A 291 33.43 14.46 54.17
N LYS A 292 34.17 15.43 53.65
CA LYS A 292 35.19 16.20 54.36
C LYS A 292 34.50 17.29 55.18
N LEU A 293 34.57 17.17 56.50
CA LEU A 293 33.94 18.13 57.40
C LEU A 293 34.84 19.37 57.50
N VAL A 294 34.38 20.53 57.02
CA VAL A 294 35.10 21.79 57.24
C VAL A 294 34.67 22.37 58.59
N VAL A 295 35.66 22.47 59.49
CA VAL A 295 35.65 22.96 60.89
C VAL A 295 34.88 22.10 61.91
N GLY A 296 35.65 21.36 62.74
CA GLY A 296 35.22 20.89 64.06
C GLY A 296 34.83 19.41 64.22
N GLY A 297 35.02 18.55 63.21
CA GLY A 297 34.65 17.13 63.27
C GLY A 297 35.70 16.16 62.70
N SER A 298 35.45 14.86 62.84
CA SER A 298 36.30 13.80 62.28
C SER A 298 36.24 13.79 60.75
N ASN A 299 37.39 13.56 60.12
CA ASN A 299 37.43 13.12 58.72
C ASN A 299 36.55 11.87 58.59
N CYS A 300 35.69 11.81 57.57
CA CYS A 300 34.78 10.69 57.33
C CYS A 300 33.69 10.50 58.41
N GLY A 301 33.41 11.53 59.24
CA GLY A 301 32.33 11.49 60.25
C GLY A 301 30.92 11.70 59.71
N ARG A 302 30.79 12.05 58.42
CA ARG A 302 29.52 12.18 57.70
C ARG A 302 29.58 11.38 56.41
N TYR A 303 28.49 10.66 56.14
CA TYR A 303 28.30 9.87 54.94
C TYR A 303 27.18 10.48 54.10
N ILE A 304 27.34 10.45 52.78
CA ILE A 304 26.36 11.01 51.84
C ILE A 304 26.00 9.95 50.79
N ASP A 305 24.71 9.79 50.55
CA ASP A 305 24.16 9.04 49.43
C ASP A 305 24.04 9.97 48.22
N TRP A 306 24.83 9.70 47.18
CA TRP A 306 24.88 10.55 46.00
C TRP A 306 23.61 10.44 45.14
N ASP A 307 23.00 9.25 45.07
CA ASP A 307 21.82 9.04 44.23
C ASP A 307 20.61 9.77 44.82
N GLN A 308 20.47 9.78 46.15
CA GLN A 308 19.43 10.58 46.82
C GLN A 308 19.63 12.08 46.61
N GLU A 309 20.87 12.57 46.64
CA GLU A 309 21.18 13.99 46.43
C GLU A 309 20.90 14.42 44.98
N VAL A 310 21.26 13.58 44.00
CA VAL A 310 20.93 13.79 42.58
C VAL A 310 19.41 13.80 42.36
N GLN A 311 18.68 12.89 43.01
CA GLN A 311 17.22 12.86 42.92
C GLN A 311 16.57 14.10 43.54
N ARG A 312 17.07 14.58 44.70
CA ARG A 312 16.61 15.83 45.32
C ARG A 312 16.74 17.01 44.37
N ILE A 313 17.91 17.18 43.74
CA ILE A 313 18.19 18.29 42.82
C ILE A 313 17.37 18.19 41.53
N ASN A 314 17.26 16.99 40.95
CA ASN A 314 16.65 16.82 39.63
C ASN A 314 15.11 16.72 39.66
N ASN A 315 14.51 16.28 40.77
CA ASN A 315 13.07 16.01 40.84
C ASN A 315 12.28 17.00 41.71
N ASP A 316 12.91 17.88 42.49
CA ASP A 316 12.21 18.89 43.30
C ASP A 316 12.55 20.32 42.85
N GLY A 317 11.58 20.98 42.19
CA GLY A 317 11.78 22.24 41.46
C GLY A 317 11.96 23.50 42.32
N LEU A 318 11.98 23.36 43.64
CA LEU A 318 12.16 24.47 44.59
C LEU A 318 13.51 24.46 45.32
N ASP A 319 14.36 23.48 45.02
CA ASP A 319 15.58 23.27 45.79
C ASP A 319 16.80 23.98 45.17
N TYR A 320 17.65 24.55 46.03
CA TYR A 320 18.83 25.30 45.61
C TYR A 320 20.08 24.43 45.61
N SER A 321 21.02 24.77 44.72
CA SER A 321 22.35 24.14 44.70
C SER A 321 23.08 24.46 46.01
N LEU A 322 23.29 23.44 46.84
CA LEU A 322 24.16 23.54 48.00
C LEU A 322 25.62 23.71 47.54
N PRO A 323 26.49 24.35 48.35
CA PRO A 323 27.92 24.34 48.07
C PRO A 323 28.40 22.89 47.88
N PRO A 324 29.23 22.62 46.86
CA PRO A 324 29.65 21.27 46.53
C PRO A 324 30.31 20.62 47.74
N GLN A 325 29.83 19.42 48.09
CA GLN A 325 30.40 18.65 49.17
C GLN A 325 31.81 18.21 48.76
N GLN A 326 32.80 18.49 49.60
CA GLN A 326 34.15 18.00 49.39
C GLN A 326 34.22 16.56 49.89
N PHE A 327 34.70 15.64 49.06
CA PHE A 327 34.88 14.25 49.45
C PHE A 327 36.31 14.00 49.91
N LEU A 328 36.49 12.99 50.75
CA LEU A 328 37.83 12.55 51.13
C LEU A 328 38.43 11.73 49.98
N GLY A 329 39.62 12.11 49.51
CA GLY A 329 40.24 11.52 48.31
C GLY A 329 40.02 12.32 47.03
N ASP A 330 39.27 13.42 47.11
CA ASP A 330 39.06 14.36 46.00
C ASP A 330 40.32 15.21 45.77
N LEU A 331 40.88 15.14 44.55
CA LEU A 331 42.13 15.81 44.17
C LEU A 331 41.93 17.24 43.63
N GLY A 332 40.69 17.74 43.58
CA GLY A 332 40.37 19.13 43.20
C GLY A 332 39.12 19.26 42.35
#